data_AF-A0A7S2MKS4-F1
#
_entry.id   AF-A0A7S2MKS4-F1
#
_cell.length_a   1.000
_cell.length_b   1.000
_cell.length_c   1.000
_cell.angle_alpha   90.00
_cell.angle_beta   90.00
_cell.angle_gamma   90.00
#
_symmetry.space_group_name_H-M   'P 1'
#
loop_
_entity.id
_entity.type
_entity.pdbx_description
1 polymer ?
#
loop_
_entity_poly.entity_id
_entity_poly.type
_entity_poly.pdbx_seq_one_letter_code
_entity_poly.pdbx_strand_id
1 'polypeptide(L)'
;CTEQARAASNWKTLGEEERKSKKAMWRKMIISPRAKIIALVLLVAVDLVQGYLTRGNGVSLSAHFGGFVAGFLICIVIGHNLVVKGHERLFWVAAFLTGAALIAFSMLWGMRWPPRDIFEQVPWCWGRQIANITAFGDNRWHCVRCPDVACIERWHIQRYIATVTDRMCQNNGGWDVTDG
;
A
#
# COMPACT_ATOMS: atom_id res chain seq x y z
N CYS A 1 -14.05 -37.84 -49.89
CA CYS A 1 -14.85 -37.83 -48.64
C CYS A 1 -14.11 -38.41 -47.43
N THR A 2 -13.23 -39.41 -47.58
CA THR A 2 -12.51 -40.05 -46.45
C THR A 2 -11.44 -39.17 -45.80
N GLU A 3 -10.75 -38.30 -46.55
CA GLU A 3 -9.73 -37.41 -45.97
C GLU A 3 -10.31 -36.31 -45.07
N GLN A 4 -11.46 -35.73 -45.43
CA GLN A 4 -12.13 -34.73 -44.59
C GLN A 4 -12.61 -35.33 -43.25
N ALA A 5 -13.05 -36.58 -43.25
CA ALA A 5 -13.43 -37.28 -42.02
C ALA A 5 -12.22 -37.54 -41.10
N ARG A 6 -11.05 -37.86 -41.66
CA ARG A 6 -9.78 -38.02 -40.90
C ARG A 6 -9.29 -36.70 -40.31
N ALA A 7 -9.38 -35.60 -41.06
CA ALA A 7 -9.01 -34.29 -40.54
C ALA A 7 -9.90 -33.92 -39.34
N ALA A 8 -11.21 -34.11 -39.44
CA ALA A 8 -12.15 -33.81 -38.36
C ALA A 8 -11.94 -34.64 -37.08
N SER A 9 -11.52 -35.91 -37.19
CA SER A 9 -11.20 -36.73 -36.01
C SER A 9 -9.93 -36.27 -35.30
N ASN A 10 -8.90 -35.88 -36.06
CA ASN A 10 -7.64 -35.37 -35.49
C ASN A 10 -7.83 -34.04 -34.72
N TRP A 11 -8.73 -33.16 -35.17
CA TRP A 11 -9.01 -31.93 -34.44
C TRP A 11 -9.66 -32.17 -33.07
N LYS A 12 -10.52 -33.19 -32.94
CA LYS A 12 -11.14 -33.54 -31.66
C LYS A 12 -10.14 -34.09 -30.65
N THR A 13 -9.23 -34.97 -31.09
CA THR A 13 -8.23 -35.57 -30.20
C THR A 13 -7.24 -34.53 -29.69
N LEU A 14 -6.77 -33.63 -30.55
CA LEU A 14 -5.91 -32.51 -30.17
C LEU A 14 -6.56 -31.62 -29.09
N GLY A 15 -7.84 -31.28 -29.25
CA GLY A 15 -8.56 -30.47 -28.27
C GLY A 15 -8.86 -31.18 -26.93
N GLU A 16 -8.85 -32.51 -26.89
CA GLU A 16 -8.97 -33.29 -25.65
C GLU A 16 -7.64 -33.39 -24.91
N GLU A 17 -6.55 -33.65 -25.64
CA GLU A 17 -5.20 -33.70 -25.05
C GLU A 17 -4.81 -32.35 -24.45
N GLU A 18 -5.08 -31.26 -25.16
CA GLU A 18 -4.81 -29.92 -24.66
C GLU A 18 -5.62 -29.62 -23.38
N ARG A 19 -6.88 -30.07 -23.32
CA ARG A 19 -7.72 -29.96 -22.11
C ARG A 19 -7.19 -30.80 -20.95
N LYS A 20 -6.72 -32.03 -21.21
CA LYS A 20 -6.12 -32.90 -20.18
C LYS A 20 -4.81 -32.31 -19.66
N SER A 21 -3.94 -31.84 -20.56
CA SER A 21 -2.68 -31.17 -20.23
C SER A 21 -2.91 -29.94 -19.36
N LYS A 22 -3.83 -29.05 -19.76
CA LYS A 22 -4.23 -27.89 -18.95
C LYS A 22 -4.74 -28.33 -17.58
N LYS A 23 -5.66 -29.29 -17.49
CA LYS A 23 -6.15 -29.81 -16.20
C LYS A 23 -5.03 -30.39 -15.31
N ALA A 24 -4.05 -31.08 -15.89
CA ALA A 24 -2.93 -31.65 -15.14
C ALA A 24 -1.98 -30.57 -14.62
N MET A 25 -1.71 -29.54 -15.43
CA MET A 25 -0.90 -28.39 -15.05
C MET A 25 -1.55 -27.61 -13.89
N TRP A 26 -2.86 -27.33 -13.98
CA TRP A 26 -3.62 -26.66 -12.91
C TRP A 26 -3.62 -27.46 -11.61
N ARG A 27 -3.66 -28.80 -11.65
CA ARG A 27 -3.53 -29.64 -10.44
C ARG A 27 -2.15 -29.59 -9.82
N LYS A 28 -1.08 -29.43 -10.62
CA LYS A 28 0.29 -29.29 -10.09
C LYS A 28 0.54 -27.92 -9.46
N MET A 29 -0.27 -26.92 -9.77
CA MET A 29 -0.21 -25.60 -9.14
C MET A 29 -0.97 -25.52 -7.80
N ILE A 30 -1.34 -26.67 -7.23
CA ILE A 30 -1.87 -26.72 -5.87
C ILE A 30 -0.69 -26.65 -4.90
N ILE A 31 -0.43 -25.44 -4.40
CA ILE A 31 0.50 -25.21 -3.29
C ILE A 31 0.16 -26.19 -2.17
N SER A 32 1.16 -26.93 -1.69
CA SER A 32 0.94 -27.92 -0.63
C SER A 32 0.33 -27.24 0.61
N PRO A 33 -0.60 -27.88 1.33
CA PRO A 33 -1.22 -27.29 2.53
C PRO A 33 -0.19 -26.78 3.54
N ARG A 34 0.95 -27.48 3.66
CA ARG A 34 2.07 -27.08 4.53
C ARG A 34 2.70 -25.76 4.10
N ALA A 35 2.96 -25.58 2.80
CA ALA A 35 3.52 -24.33 2.29
C ALA A 35 2.55 -23.14 2.50
N LYS A 36 1.23 -23.37 2.38
CA LYS A 36 0.23 -22.34 2.70
C LYS A 36 0.28 -21.92 4.18
N ILE A 37 0.35 -22.89 5.09
CA ILE A 37 0.44 -22.60 6.53
C ILE A 37 1.73 -21.84 6.84
N ILE A 38 2.88 -22.26 6.29
CA ILE A 38 4.15 -21.56 6.47
C ILE A 38 4.06 -20.12 5.95
N ALA A 39 3.50 -19.91 4.76
CA ALA A 39 3.33 -18.57 4.19
C ALA A 39 2.43 -17.68 5.07
N LEU A 40 1.32 -18.22 5.58
CA LEU A 40 0.42 -17.50 6.49
C LEU A 40 1.10 -17.15 7.81
N VAL A 41 1.86 -18.07 8.41
CA VAL A 41 2.61 -17.82 9.64
C VAL A 41 3.68 -16.74 9.43
N LEU A 42 4.41 -16.78 8.32
CA LEU A 42 5.38 -15.74 7.97
C LEU A 42 4.71 -14.37 7.81
N LEU A 43 3.55 -14.33 7.14
CA LEU A 43 2.79 -13.09 6.95
C LEU A 43 2.33 -12.50 8.30
N VAL A 44 1.82 -13.35 9.20
CA VAL A 44 1.44 -12.93 10.56
C VAL A 44 2.65 -12.44 11.35
N ALA A 45 3.81 -13.09 11.24
CA ALA A 45 5.02 -12.66 11.92
C ALA A 45 5.48 -11.27 11.45
N VAL A 46 5.46 -11.02 10.13
CA VAL A 46 5.78 -9.70 9.56
C VAL A 46 4.81 -8.64 10.06
N ASP A 47 3.51 -8.94 10.08
CA ASP A 47 2.47 -8.02 10.56
C ASP A 47 2.65 -7.67 12.04
N LEU A 48 2.96 -8.65 12.90
CA LEU A 48 3.25 -8.42 14.32
C LEU A 48 4.49 -7.56 14.53
N VAL A 49 5.57 -7.80 13.76
CA VAL A 49 6.78 -6.97 13.82
C VAL A 49 6.46 -5.54 13.40
N GLN A 50 5.73 -5.36 12.30
CA GLN A 50 5.31 -4.04 11.83
C GLN A 50 4.45 -3.32 12.88
N GLY A 51 3.44 -4.00 13.44
CA GLY A 51 2.57 -3.45 14.47
C GLY A 51 3.32 -3.08 15.76
N TYR A 52 4.33 -3.86 16.14
CA TYR A 52 5.19 -3.55 17.27
C TYR A 52 6.04 -2.29 17.00
N LEU A 53 6.65 -2.19 15.82
CA LEU A 53 7.46 -1.03 15.41
C LEU A 53 6.62 0.25 15.30
N THR A 54 5.32 0.15 15.01
CA THR A 54 4.42 1.31 14.90
C THR A 54 3.63 1.60 16.18
N ARG A 55 3.87 0.90 17.29
CA ARG A 55 3.02 0.91 18.49
C ARG A 55 2.83 2.27 19.18
N GLY A 56 3.65 3.27 18.87
CA GLY A 56 3.52 4.64 19.39
C GLY A 56 2.93 5.67 18.41
N ASN A 57 2.83 5.30 17.14
CA ASN A 57 2.33 6.19 16.10
C ASN A 57 0.85 5.88 15.95
N GLY A 58 -0.02 6.87 16.22
CA GLY A 58 -1.46 6.68 16.10
C GLY A 58 -1.79 6.07 14.73
N VAL A 59 -2.31 4.84 14.73
CA VAL A 59 -2.65 4.15 13.48
C VAL A 59 -3.79 4.92 12.84
N SER A 60 -3.59 5.38 11.61
CA SER A 60 -4.61 6.11 10.89
C SER A 60 -5.75 5.17 10.48
N LEU A 61 -6.99 5.68 10.48
CA LEU A 61 -8.15 4.98 9.94
C LEU A 61 -7.92 4.52 8.49
N SER A 62 -7.14 5.30 7.72
CA SER A 62 -6.78 4.98 6.34
C SER A 62 -5.95 3.70 6.22
N ALA A 63 -5.07 3.40 7.18
CA ALA A 63 -4.31 2.15 7.18
C ALA A 63 -5.23 0.92 7.31
N HIS A 64 -6.20 0.97 8.23
CA HIS A 64 -7.20 -0.10 8.39
C HIS A 64 -8.09 -0.25 7.15
N PHE A 65 -8.57 0.86 6.60
CA PHE A 65 -9.38 0.84 5.38
C PHE A 65 -8.60 0.29 4.19
N GLY A 66 -7.33 0.70 4.02
CA GLY A 66 -6.44 0.18 2.98
C GLY A 66 -6.21 -1.33 3.11
N GLY A 67 -5.98 -1.81 4.33
CA GLY A 67 -5.85 -3.24 4.62
C GLY A 67 -7.12 -4.04 4.28
N PHE A 68 -8.30 -3.51 4.62
CA PHE A 68 -9.58 -4.11 4.25
C PHE A 68 -9.76 -4.22 2.73
N VAL A 69 -9.49 -3.12 2.00
CA VAL A 69 -9.59 -3.11 0.53
C VAL A 69 -8.61 -4.10 -0.10
N ALA A 70 -7.36 -4.11 0.36
CA ALA A 70 -6.35 -5.04 -0.13
C ALA A 70 -6.75 -6.50 0.12
N GLY A 71 -7.20 -6.83 1.33
CA GLY A 71 -7.69 -8.16 1.67
C GLY A 71 -8.89 -8.58 0.82
N PHE A 72 -9.84 -7.67 0.60
CA PHE A 72 -11.00 -7.92 -0.24
C PHE A 72 -10.62 -8.22 -1.69
N LEU A 73 -9.72 -7.43 -2.29
CA LEU A 73 -9.22 -7.67 -3.64
C LEU A 73 -8.48 -9.01 -3.75
N ILE A 74 -7.66 -9.35 -2.76
CA ILE A 74 -6.96 -10.64 -2.70
C ILE A 74 -7.96 -11.79 -2.61
N CYS A 75 -9.01 -11.67 -1.80
CA CYS A 75 -10.06 -12.69 -1.70
C CYS A 75 -10.78 -12.90 -3.04
N ILE A 76 -11.03 -11.85 -3.83
CA ILE A 76 -11.61 -11.99 -5.18
C ILE A 76 -10.64 -12.71 -6.13
N VAL A 77 -9.35 -12.38 -6.09
CA VAL A 77 -8.35 -12.91 -7.03
C VAL A 77 -7.97 -14.36 -6.69
N ILE A 78 -7.81 -14.69 -5.41
CA ILE A 78 -7.41 -16.02 -4.95
C ILE A 78 -8.63 -16.94 -4.76
N GLY A 79 -9.80 -16.36 -4.49
CA GLY A 79 -11.05 -17.09 -4.29
C GLY A 79 -11.38 -17.98 -5.50
N HIS A 80 -11.53 -19.28 -5.25
CA HIS A 80 -11.75 -20.25 -6.30
C HIS A 80 -13.23 -20.61 -6.40
N ASN A 81 -13.91 -20.09 -7.42
CA ASN A 81 -15.26 -20.55 -7.77
C ASN A 81 -15.17 -21.83 -8.60
N LEU A 82 -15.90 -22.88 -8.18
CA LEU A 82 -15.96 -24.16 -8.92
C LEU A 82 -16.56 -24.00 -10.33
N VAL A 83 -17.45 -23.01 -10.50
CA VAL A 83 -18.08 -22.67 -11.77
C VAL A 83 -18.03 -21.16 -11.94
N VAL A 84 -17.12 -20.67 -12.78
CA VAL A 84 -16.94 -19.24 -13.03
C VAL A 84 -17.98 -18.75 -14.04
N LYS A 85 -18.80 -17.78 -13.63
CA LYS A 85 -19.73 -17.09 -14.55
C LYS A 85 -19.01 -15.96 -15.30
N GLY A 86 -19.56 -15.54 -16.44
CA GLY A 86 -18.94 -14.48 -17.27
C GLY A 86 -18.68 -13.17 -16.51
N HIS A 87 -19.63 -12.73 -15.67
CA HIS A 87 -19.47 -11.52 -14.86
C HIS A 87 -18.43 -11.69 -13.73
N GLU A 88 -18.29 -12.90 -13.18
CA GLU A 88 -17.26 -13.19 -12.18
C GLU A 88 -15.85 -13.05 -12.78
N ARG A 89 -15.68 -13.46 -14.04
CA ARG A 89 -14.43 -13.26 -14.77
C ARG A 89 -14.11 -11.77 -14.94
N LEU A 90 -15.12 -10.94 -15.20
CA LEU A 90 -14.95 -9.49 -15.27
C LEU A 90 -14.51 -8.92 -13.92
N PHE A 91 -15.16 -9.32 -12.82
CA PHE A 91 -14.76 -8.91 -11.47
C PHE A 91 -13.33 -9.34 -11.12
N TRP A 92 -12.94 -10.54 -11.51
CA TRP A 92 -11.59 -11.04 -11.28
C TRP A 92 -10.53 -10.20 -11.99
N VAL A 93 -10.74 -9.90 -13.28
CA VAL A 93 -9.84 -9.03 -14.06
C VAL A 93 -9.82 -7.61 -13.50
N ALA A 94 -10.99 -7.05 -13.17
CA ALA A 94 -11.08 -5.72 -12.59
C ALA A 94 -10.37 -5.62 -11.24
N ALA A 95 -10.55 -6.63 -10.36
CA ALA A 95 -9.88 -6.70 -9.07
C ALA A 95 -8.36 -6.80 -9.20
N PHE A 96 -7.88 -7.64 -10.13
CA PHE A 96 -6.45 -7.77 -10.42
C PHE A 96 -5.84 -6.44 -10.91
N LEU A 97 -6.47 -5.79 -11.89
CA LEU A 97 -5.98 -4.51 -12.43
C LEU A 97 -6.02 -3.41 -11.37
N THR A 98 -7.09 -3.36 -10.56
CA THR A 98 -7.22 -2.38 -9.46
C THR A 98 -6.13 -2.60 -8.41
N GLY A 99 -5.90 -3.84 -7.99
CA GLY A 99 -4.84 -4.18 -7.05
C GLY A 99 -3.46 -3.81 -7.58
N ALA A 100 -3.16 -4.13 -8.84
CA ALA A 100 -1.90 -3.76 -9.48
C ALA A 100 -1.72 -2.24 -9.57
N ALA A 101 -2.77 -1.50 -9.92
CA ALA A 101 -2.73 -0.04 -9.97
C ALA A 101 -2.51 0.60 -8.59
N LEU A 102 -3.16 0.07 -7.54
CA LEU A 102 -2.97 0.54 -6.16
C LEU A 102 -1.54 0.28 -5.66
N ILE A 103 -0.95 -0.88 -5.99
CA ILE A 103 0.44 -1.19 -5.65
C ILE A 103 1.40 -0.25 -6.39
N ALA A 104 1.20 -0.05 -7.70
CA ALA A 104 2.03 0.86 -8.47
C ALA A 104 1.92 2.31 -7.94
N PHE A 105 0.71 2.76 -7.62
CA PHE A 105 0.47 4.06 -7.04
C PHE A 105 1.17 4.22 -5.68
N SER A 106 1.06 3.23 -4.78
CA SER A 106 1.69 3.32 -3.45
C SER A 106 3.23 3.34 -3.53
N MET A 107 3.82 2.56 -4.44
CA MET A 107 5.26 2.60 -4.71
C MET A 107 5.68 3.95 -5.27
N LEU A 108 5.02 4.43 -6.33
CA LEU A 108 5.33 5.72 -6.95
C LEU A 108 5.14 6.89 -5.99
N TRP A 109 4.12 6.82 -5.12
CA TRP A 109 3.86 7.84 -4.10
C TRP A 109 4.93 7.80 -2.99
N GLY A 110 5.23 6.60 -2.46
CA GLY A 110 6.22 6.44 -1.39
C GLY A 110 7.65 6.77 -1.80
N MET A 111 7.97 6.74 -3.09
CA MET A 111 9.26 7.17 -3.62
C MET A 111 9.40 8.69 -3.75
N ARG A 112 8.32 9.47 -3.56
CA ARG A 112 8.42 10.93 -3.62
C ARG A 112 9.06 11.50 -2.36
N TRP A 113 10.03 12.39 -2.57
CA TRP A 113 10.64 13.18 -1.53
C TRP A 113 10.22 14.66 -1.66
N PRO A 114 9.91 15.35 -0.54
CA PRO A 114 9.82 14.81 0.82
C PRO A 114 8.52 14.01 1.03
N PRO A 115 8.48 13.11 2.03
CA PRO A 115 7.29 12.30 2.30
C PRO A 115 6.10 13.19 2.65
N ARG A 116 4.93 12.88 2.11
CA ARG A 116 3.69 13.62 2.38
C ARG A 116 2.47 12.72 2.27
N ASP A 117 1.43 13.07 3.01
CA ASP A 117 0.12 12.45 2.86
C ASP A 117 -0.54 12.87 1.54
N ILE A 118 -1.50 12.07 1.06
CA ILE A 118 -2.23 12.31 -0.20
C ILE A 118 -2.99 13.65 -0.16
N PHE A 119 -3.46 14.04 1.02
CA PHE A 119 -4.21 15.27 1.24
C PHE A 119 -3.37 16.40 1.83
N GLU A 120 -2.08 16.16 2.06
CA GLU A 120 -1.17 17.18 2.57
C GLU A 120 -0.76 18.12 1.42
N GLN A 121 -1.04 19.40 1.58
CA GLN A 121 -0.74 20.41 0.56
C GLN A 121 0.74 20.76 0.55
N VAL A 122 1.38 20.78 1.72
CA VAL A 122 2.78 21.20 1.87
C VAL A 122 3.68 19.99 2.11
N PRO A 123 4.55 19.62 1.15
CA PRO A 123 5.57 18.59 1.37
C PRO A 123 6.55 19.05 2.46
N TRP A 124 6.89 18.20 3.44
CA TRP A 124 7.87 18.56 4.47
C TRP A 124 8.70 17.35 4.91
N CYS A 125 9.97 17.58 5.28
CA CYS A 125 10.88 16.54 5.78
C CYS A 125 11.43 16.84 7.18
N TRP A 126 11.09 18.00 7.71
CA TRP A 126 11.57 18.47 9.01
C TRP A 126 10.46 19.20 9.74
N GLY A 127 10.29 18.88 11.02
CA GLY A 127 9.32 19.52 11.91
C GLY A 127 9.88 19.63 13.32
N ARG A 128 9.75 20.82 13.94
CA ARG A 128 10.17 21.12 15.32
C ARG A 128 9.22 22.10 16.00
N GLN A 129 9.28 22.11 17.32
CA GLN A 129 8.74 23.21 18.12
C GLN A 129 9.84 24.22 18.42
N ILE A 130 9.52 25.50 18.26
CA ILE A 130 10.46 26.60 18.41
C ILE A 130 9.81 27.69 19.27
N ALA A 131 10.54 28.20 20.26
CA ALA A 131 10.14 29.36 21.05
C ALA A 131 11.08 30.52 20.74
N ASN A 132 10.56 31.57 20.11
CA ASN A 132 11.33 32.77 19.77
C ASN A 132 10.44 34.03 19.76
N ILE A 133 10.67 34.91 20.74
CA ILE A 133 9.91 36.15 20.90
C ILE A 133 10.10 37.14 19.75
N THR A 134 11.27 37.18 19.12
CA THR A 134 11.55 38.07 17.99
C THR A 134 10.87 37.59 16.72
N ALA A 135 10.77 36.26 16.51
CA ALA A 135 10.17 35.68 15.31
C ALA A 135 8.64 35.61 15.38
N PHE A 136 8.08 35.23 16.54
CA PHE A 136 6.64 35.00 16.71
C PHE A 136 5.92 36.12 17.46
N GLY A 137 6.65 37.04 18.10
CA GLY A 137 6.06 38.10 18.92
C GLY A 137 5.59 37.64 20.31
N ASP A 138 5.77 36.36 20.66
CA ASP A 138 5.42 35.80 21.95
C ASP A 138 6.42 34.73 22.43
N ASN A 139 6.30 34.27 23.68
CA ASN A 139 7.19 33.27 24.29
C ASN A 139 6.60 31.85 24.31
N ARG A 140 5.64 31.54 23.45
CA ARG A 140 5.04 30.21 23.34
C ARG A 140 5.82 29.34 22.36
N TRP A 141 5.59 28.04 22.45
CA TRP A 141 6.16 27.07 21.51
C TRP A 141 5.29 27.00 20.27
N HIS A 142 5.89 27.35 19.14
CA HIS A 142 5.25 27.31 17.83
C HIS A 142 5.76 26.12 17.03
N CYS A 143 4.86 25.49 16.27
CA CYS A 143 5.20 24.37 15.41
C CYS A 143 5.60 24.85 14.02
N VAL A 144 6.81 24.51 13.60
CA VAL A 144 7.38 24.90 12.30
C VAL A 144 7.68 23.63 11.51
N ARG A 145 7.23 23.58 10.25
CA ARG A 145 7.61 22.54 9.29
C ARG A 145 8.32 23.15 8.07
N CYS A 146 9.31 22.42 7.56
CA CYS A 146 10.17 22.88 6.47
C CYS A 146 10.18 21.89 5.28
N PRO A 147 10.02 22.39 4.03
CA PRO A 147 10.11 21.59 2.81
C PRO A 147 11.54 21.37 2.34
N ASP A 148 12.44 22.33 2.60
CA ASP A 148 13.77 22.40 2.02
C ASP A 148 14.86 22.74 3.05
N VAL A 149 16.11 22.65 2.60
CA VAL A 149 17.30 22.88 3.42
C VAL A 149 17.40 24.34 3.88
N ALA A 150 16.98 25.31 3.07
CA ALA A 150 17.08 26.72 3.42
C ALA A 150 16.14 27.08 4.58
N CYS A 151 14.92 26.55 4.59
CA CYS A 151 14.01 26.65 5.72
C CYS A 151 14.60 25.98 6.97
N ILE A 152 15.16 24.77 6.82
CA ILE A 152 15.78 24.05 7.95
C ILE A 152 16.92 24.88 8.54
N GLU A 153 17.83 25.40 7.74
CA GLU A 153 18.97 26.20 8.22
C GLU A 153 18.54 27.44 9.01
N ARG A 154 17.49 28.14 8.55
CA ARG A 154 16.92 29.32 9.25
C ARG A 154 16.43 28.97 10.66
N TRP A 155 15.77 27.82 10.80
CA TRP A 155 15.12 27.41 12.03
C TRP A 155 16.01 26.54 12.93
N HIS A 156 17.06 25.92 12.39
CA HIS A 156 17.97 25.06 13.13
C HIS A 156 18.95 25.83 14.04
N ILE A 157 19.18 27.12 13.77
CA ILE A 157 20.06 27.98 14.57
C ILE A 157 19.39 28.57 15.82
N GLN A 158 18.11 28.30 16.03
CA GLN A 158 17.35 28.88 17.14
C GLN A 158 17.78 28.28 18.49
N ARG A 159 17.73 29.08 19.56
CA ARG A 159 18.20 28.65 20.90
C ARG A 159 17.30 27.61 21.56
N TYR A 160 15.98 27.70 21.35
CA TYR A 160 14.99 26.84 21.97
C TYR A 160 14.27 26.02 20.90
N ILE A 161 14.75 24.79 20.69
CA ILE A 161 14.22 23.84 19.70
C ILE A 161 13.90 22.53 20.42
N ALA A 162 12.73 21.96 20.16
CA ALA A 162 12.34 20.64 20.63
C ALA A 162 11.84 19.76 19.47
N THR A 163 12.12 18.46 19.56
CA THR A 163 11.50 17.47 18.67
C THR A 163 10.01 17.39 18.95
N VAL A 164 9.21 17.31 17.89
CA VAL A 164 7.75 17.28 18.00
C VAL A 164 7.18 16.21 17.09
N THR A 165 6.06 15.62 17.49
CA THR A 165 5.24 14.75 16.64
C THR A 165 4.09 15.55 16.03
N ASP A 166 3.61 15.19 14.85
CA ASP A 166 2.49 15.88 14.20
C ASP A 166 1.27 16.01 15.12
N ARG A 167 0.99 14.96 15.89
CA ARG A 167 -0.10 14.94 16.86
C ARG A 167 0.07 16.00 17.96
N MET A 168 1.30 16.21 18.44
CA MET A 168 1.56 17.28 19.42
C MET A 168 1.31 18.65 18.81
N CYS A 169 1.71 18.89 17.56
CA CYS A 169 1.43 20.16 16.89
C CYS A 169 -0.07 20.37 16.64
N GLN A 170 -0.78 19.34 16.16
CA GLN A 170 -2.25 19.40 16.01
C GLN A 170 -2.95 19.75 17.33
N ASN A 171 -2.51 19.18 18.45
CA ASN A 171 -3.05 19.50 19.77
C ASN A 171 -2.71 20.91 20.26
N ASN A 172 -1.61 21.50 19.76
CA ASN A 172 -1.11 22.82 20.18
C ASN A 172 -1.58 23.97 19.27
N GLY A 173 -2.54 23.73 18.37
CA GLY A 173 -3.08 24.75 17.47
C GLY A 173 -2.70 24.59 15.99
N GLY A 174 -1.92 23.56 15.66
CA GLY A 174 -1.54 23.23 14.28
C GLY A 174 -0.10 23.63 13.95
N TRP A 175 0.18 23.82 12.65
CA TRP A 175 1.46 24.31 12.15
C TRP A 175 1.37 25.81 11.92
N ASP A 176 2.15 26.60 12.66
CA ASP A 176 2.11 28.06 12.59
C ASP A 176 2.88 28.58 11.38
N VAL A 177 3.99 27.93 11.04
CA VAL A 177 4.82 28.28 9.89
C VAL A 177 4.87 27.11 8.93
N THR A 178 4.44 27.40 7.72
CA THR A 178 4.56 26.56 6.54
C THR A 178 5.19 27.38 5.45
N ASP A 179 6.52 27.36 5.39
CA ASP A 179 7.22 27.90 4.22
C ASP A 179 6.94 26.92 3.07
N GLY A 180 6.34 27.41 1.98
CA GLY A 180 5.93 26.62 0.82
C GLY A 180 6.21 27.35 -0.49
#